data_AF-R1FAW9-F1
#
_entry.id   AF-R1FAW9-F1
#
_cell.length_a   1.000
_cell.length_b   1.000
_cell.length_c   1.000
_cell.angle_alpha   90.00
_cell.angle_beta   90.00
_cell.angle_gamma   90.00
#
_symmetry.space_group_name_H-M   'P 1'
#
loop_
_entity.id
_entity.type
_entity.pdbx_description
1 polymer ?
#
loop_
_entity_poly.entity_id
_entity_poly.type
_entity_poly.pdbx_seq_one_letter_code
_entity_poly.pdbx_strand_id
1 'polypeptide(L)'
;MPLPVWFITPLQVALLAAIWWLADGAVRLFHLPLPANLTGMLALLALILLGVVKTRWFSAGSRWLLAEMLLFFVPAVVALVNYQALLLNQGLRILLVISLSTVLVLGTTALVVDRVYRLELKLARRARRHD
;
A
#
# COMPACT_ATOMS: atom_id res chain seq x y z
N MET A 1 29.05 2.04 -17.60
CA MET A 1 29.66 1.76 -16.28
C MET A 1 28.53 1.66 -15.26
N PRO A 2 28.25 0.50 -14.63
CA PRO A 2 27.18 0.43 -13.64
C PRO A 2 27.63 1.22 -12.41
N LEU A 3 26.91 2.31 -12.10
CA LEU A 3 27.14 3.10 -10.91
C LEU A 3 26.96 2.21 -9.66
N PRO A 4 27.77 2.39 -8.60
CA PRO A 4 27.66 1.60 -7.39
C PRO A 4 26.27 1.73 -6.78
N VAL A 5 25.62 0.59 -6.51
CA VAL A 5 24.25 0.46 -6.00
C VAL A 5 23.98 1.31 -4.75
N TRP A 6 25.01 1.57 -3.94
CA TRP A 6 24.96 2.42 -2.75
C TRP A 6 24.62 3.90 -3.04
N PHE A 7 24.92 4.43 -4.22
CA PHE A 7 24.52 5.79 -4.61
C PHE A 7 23.13 5.82 -5.25
N ILE A 8 22.74 4.70 -5.87
CA ILE A 8 21.45 4.60 -6.55
C ILE A 8 20.32 4.45 -5.52
N THR A 9 20.53 3.72 -4.43
CA THR A 9 19.52 3.52 -3.38
C THR A 9 18.97 4.83 -2.79
N PRO A 10 19.78 5.80 -2.28
CA PRO A 10 19.24 7.04 -1.73
C PRO A 10 18.54 7.89 -2.79
N LEU A 11 19.02 7.87 -4.05
CA LEU A 11 18.34 8.55 -5.15
C LEU A 11 16.95 7.95 -5.41
N GLN A 12 16.82 6.62 -5.40
CA GLN A 12 15.53 5.95 -5.54
C GLN A 12 14.59 6.29 -4.38
N VAL A 13 15.11 6.37 -3.15
CA VAL A 13 14.35 6.81 -1.97
C VAL A 13 13.87 8.26 -2.11
N ALA A 14 14.77 9.17 -2.52
CA ALA A 14 14.43 10.57 -2.75
C ALA A 14 13.36 10.72 -3.83
N LEU A 15 13.42 9.89 -4.88
CA LEU A 15 12.44 9.91 -5.96
C LEU A 15 11.08 9.33 -5.52
N LEU A 16 11.05 8.31 -4.66
CA LEU A 16 9.82 7.85 -4.00
C LEU A 16 9.23 8.94 -3.07
N ALA A 17 10.07 9.65 -2.32
CA ALA A 17 9.64 10.76 -1.47
C ALA A 17 9.08 11.93 -2.30
N ALA A 18 9.69 12.24 -3.46
CA ALA A 18 9.21 13.26 -4.38
C ALA A 18 7.82 12.90 -4.94
N ILE A 19 7.59 11.62 -5.30
CA ILE A 19 6.28 11.14 -5.74
C ILE A 19 5.25 11.31 -4.63
N TRP A 20 5.61 10.98 -3.38
CA TRP A 20 4.72 11.17 -2.24
C TRP A 20 4.37 12.64 -2.02
N TRP A 21 5.34 13.56 -2.13
CA TRP A 21 5.07 15.01 -2.04
C TRP A 21 4.16 15.52 -3.16
N LEU A 22 4.36 15.07 -4.40
CA LEU A 22 3.47 15.40 -5.51
C LEU A 22 2.06 14.87 -5.26
N ALA A 23 1.94 13.66 -4.71
CA ALA A 23 0.65 13.09 -4.34
C ALA A 23 -0.04 13.85 -3.20
N ASP A 24 0.70 14.27 -2.17
CA ASP A 24 0.17 15.11 -1.08
C ASP A 24 -0.31 16.46 -1.61
N GLY A 25 0.48 17.10 -2.48
CA GLY A 25 0.09 18.34 -3.16
C GLY A 25 -1.17 18.16 -4.00
N ALA A 26 -1.29 17.06 -4.74
CA ALA A 26 -2.49 16.73 -5.51
C ALA A 26 -3.71 16.48 -4.61
N VAL A 27 -3.55 15.74 -3.51
CA VAL A 27 -4.65 15.50 -2.54
C VAL A 27 -5.17 16.81 -1.98
N ARG A 28 -4.27 17.72 -1.59
CA ARG A 28 -4.63 19.04 -1.06
C ARG A 28 -5.29 19.93 -2.11
N LEU A 29 -4.78 19.94 -3.34
CA LEU A 29 -5.33 20.80 -4.41
C LEU A 29 -6.71 20.32 -4.87
N PHE A 30 -6.85 19.01 -5.12
CA PHE A 30 -8.09 18.41 -5.61
C PHE A 30 -9.07 18.01 -4.50
N HIS A 31 -8.73 18.25 -3.23
CA HIS A 31 -9.53 17.86 -2.06
C HIS A 31 -9.96 16.38 -2.10
N LEU A 32 -9.02 15.51 -2.50
CA LEU A 32 -9.31 14.09 -2.63
C LEU A 32 -9.54 13.49 -1.23
N PRO A 33 -10.59 12.67 -1.02
CA PRO A 33 -10.83 11.99 0.26
C PRO A 33 -9.85 10.83 0.52
N LEU A 34 -8.77 10.75 -0.25
CA LEU A 34 -7.79 9.67 -0.22
C LEU A 34 -6.51 10.15 0.48
N PRO A 35 -5.90 9.32 1.33
CA PRO A 35 -4.62 9.65 1.94
C PRO A 35 -3.52 9.73 0.87
N ALA A 36 -2.55 10.62 1.09
CA ALA A 36 -1.46 10.87 0.13
C ALA A 36 -0.66 9.60 -0.24
N ASN A 37 -0.51 8.66 0.69
CA ASN A 37 0.17 7.39 0.44
C ASN A 37 -0.54 6.56 -0.65
N LEU A 38 -1.88 6.44 -0.57
CA LEU A 38 -2.69 5.69 -1.52
C LEU A 38 -2.72 6.40 -2.87
N THR A 39 -2.88 7.73 -2.88
CA THR A 39 -2.80 8.53 -4.10
C THR A 39 -1.44 8.37 -4.78
N GLY A 40 -0.34 8.39 -4.02
CA GLY A 40 1.01 8.16 -4.55
C GLY A 40 1.19 6.75 -5.13
N MET A 41 0.61 5.73 -4.49
CA MET A 41 0.60 4.35 -5.02
C MET A 41 -0.17 4.27 -6.35
N LEU A 42 -1.35 4.90 -6.44
CA LEU A 42 -2.14 4.95 -7.67
C LEU A 42 -1.43 5.73 -8.78
N ALA A 43 -0.79 6.85 -8.46
CA ALA A 43 -0.01 7.64 -9.40
C ALA A 43 1.19 6.83 -9.94
N LEU A 44 1.92 6.16 -9.05
CA LEU A 44 3.03 5.29 -9.46
C LEU A 44 2.54 4.12 -10.32
N LEU A 45 1.40 3.51 -9.97
CA LEU A 45 0.77 2.48 -10.79
C LEU A 45 0.43 3.01 -12.19
N ALA A 46 -0.19 4.19 -12.28
CA ALA A 46 -0.50 4.83 -13.56
C ALA A 46 0.76 5.09 -14.39
N LEU A 47 1.84 5.59 -13.77
CA LEU A 47 3.13 5.82 -14.44
C LEU A 47 3.79 4.51 -14.94
N ILE A 48 3.62 3.41 -14.21
CA ILE A 48 4.08 2.09 -14.63
C ILE A 48 3.26 1.58 -15.81
N LEU A 49 1.92 1.72 -15.76
CA LEU A 49 1.02 1.32 -16.85
C LEU A 49 1.26 2.12 -18.12
N LEU A 50 1.57 3.41 -18.01
CA LEU A 50 1.94 4.29 -19.12
C LEU A 50 3.34 4.00 -19.68
N GLY A 51 4.12 3.11 -19.06
CA GLY A 51 5.47 2.73 -19.50
C GLY A 51 6.55 3.79 -19.26
N VAL A 52 6.20 4.94 -18.67
CA VAL A 52 7.13 6.03 -18.33
C VAL A 52 8.12 5.56 -17.25
N VAL A 53 7.64 4.78 -16.30
CA VAL A 53 8.40 4.30 -15.15
C VAL A 53 8.52 2.77 -15.19
N LYS A 54 9.75 2.26 -15.09
CA LYS A 54 9.99 0.80 -14.98
C LYS A 54 10.15 0.42 -13.51
N THR A 55 9.51 -0.65 -13.06
CA THR A 55 9.57 -1.16 -11.66
C THR A 55 11.00 -1.37 -11.14
N ARG A 56 11.94 -1.72 -12.04
CA ARG A 56 13.37 -1.87 -11.74
C ARG A 56 14.04 -0.59 -11.21
N TRP A 57 13.48 0.59 -11.49
CA TRP A 57 14.00 1.89 -11.07
C TRP A 57 13.85 2.12 -9.57
N PHE A 58 12.95 1.43 -8.88
CA PHE A 58 12.73 1.62 -7.45
C PHE A 58 13.07 0.39 -6.62
N SER A 59 13.44 -0.72 -7.26
CA SER A 59 13.57 -2.01 -6.59
C SER A 59 14.70 -2.06 -5.55
N ALA A 60 15.78 -1.30 -5.72
CA ALA A 60 16.89 -1.30 -4.75
C ALA A 60 16.54 -0.44 -3.52
N GLY A 61 16.02 0.76 -3.75
CA GLY A 61 15.58 1.69 -2.70
C GLY A 61 14.42 1.13 -1.90
N SER A 62 13.40 0.55 -2.55
CA SER A 62 12.28 -0.06 -1.84
C SER A 62 12.71 -1.23 -0.97
N ARG A 63 13.54 -2.15 -1.48
CA ARG A 63 14.09 -3.26 -0.68
C ARG A 63 14.91 -2.78 0.51
N TRP A 64 15.68 -1.71 0.34
CA TRP A 64 16.45 -1.11 1.42
C TRP A 64 15.53 -0.50 2.50
N LEU A 65 14.53 0.29 2.12
CA LEU A 65 13.53 0.79 3.07
C LEU A 65 12.82 -0.36 3.79
N LEU A 66 12.44 -1.41 3.05
CA LEU A 66 11.78 -2.58 3.61
C LEU A 66 12.67 -3.32 4.63
N ALA A 67 13.98 -3.43 4.35
CA ALA A 67 14.94 -4.02 5.28
C ALA A 67 15.09 -3.20 6.56
N GLU A 68 15.05 -1.87 6.44
CA GLU A 68 15.13 -0.93 7.57
C GLU A 68 13.75 -0.60 8.18
N MET A 69 12.69 -1.35 7.86
CA MET A 69 11.35 -1.10 8.44
C MET A 69 11.36 -1.10 9.96
N LEU A 70 12.24 -1.91 10.59
CA LEU A 70 12.42 -1.90 12.03
C LEU A 70 12.82 -0.51 12.56
N LEU A 71 13.74 0.19 11.89
CA LEU A 71 14.15 1.55 12.25
C LEU A 71 12.95 2.50 12.25
N PHE A 72 12.05 2.39 11.26
CA PHE A 72 10.86 3.23 11.17
C PHE A 72 9.76 2.82 12.17
N PHE A 73 9.72 1.57 12.61
CA PHE A 73 8.79 1.12 13.65
C PHE A 73 9.19 1.58 15.05
N VAL A 74 10.48 1.75 15.33
CA VAL A 74 10.95 2.18 16.67
C VAL A 74 10.28 3.50 17.12
N PRO A 75 10.31 4.60 16.35
CA PRO A 75 9.61 5.84 16.71
C PRO A 75 8.11 5.66 16.89
N ALA A 76 7.47 4.86 16.03
CA ALA A 76 6.03 4.61 16.11
C ALA A 76 5.64 3.87 17.40
N VAL A 77 6.43 2.86 17.81
CA VAL A 77 6.22 2.13 19.06
C VAL A 77 6.50 3.00 20.28
N VAL A 78 7.55 3.82 20.26
CA VAL A 78 7.84 4.77 21.35
C VAL A 78 6.71 5.78 21.51
N ALA A 79 6.17 6.31 20.42
CA ALA A 79 5.01 7.19 20.45
C ALA A 79 3.77 6.49 21.04
N LEU A 80 3.56 5.21 20.70
CA LEU A 80 2.46 4.40 21.24
C LEU A 80 2.60 4.18 22.75
N VAL A 81 3.82 3.98 23.25
CA VAL A 81 4.12 3.79 24.68
C VAL A 81 3.73 5.02 25.52
N ASN A 82 3.76 6.24 24.97
CA ASN A 82 3.27 7.43 25.67
C ASN A 82 1.76 7.36 25.99
N TYR A 83 1.01 6.48 25.31
CA TYR A 83 -0.40 6.20 25.54
C TYR A 83 -0.63 4.89 26.33
N GLN A 84 0.37 4.45 27.11
CA GLN A 84 0.34 3.20 27.89
C GLN A 84 -0.92 3.02 28.73
N ALA A 85 -1.45 4.07 29.36
CA ALA A 85 -2.67 3.98 30.18
C ALA A 85 -3.90 3.53 29.36
N LEU A 86 -3.99 3.94 28.10
CA LEU A 86 -5.07 3.53 27.20
C LEU A 86 -4.91 2.05 26.81
N LEU A 87 -3.68 1.61 26.56
CA LEU A 87 -3.34 0.23 26.20
C LEU A 87 -3.55 -0.73 27.37
N LEU A 88 -3.23 -0.35 28.60
CA LEU A 88 -3.44 -1.19 29.77
C LEU A 88 -4.95 -1.41 30.03
N ASN A 89 -5.77 -0.38 29.88
CA ASN A 89 -7.20 -0.46 30.16
C ASN A 89 -8.02 -1.00 28.99
N GLN A 90 -7.61 -0.73 27.75
CA GLN A 90 -8.39 -1.06 26.55
C GLN A 90 -7.64 -1.91 25.53
N GLY A 91 -6.40 -2.33 25.80
CA GLY A 91 -5.56 -3.06 24.85
C GLY A 91 -6.20 -4.35 24.35
N LEU A 92 -6.85 -5.11 25.24
CA LEU A 92 -7.58 -6.32 24.84
C LEU A 92 -8.77 -5.99 23.91
N ARG A 93 -9.50 -4.92 24.20
CA ARG A 93 -10.63 -4.46 23.37
C ARG A 93 -10.14 -3.98 21.99
N ILE A 94 -9.04 -3.23 21.96
CA ILE A 94 -8.40 -2.77 20.72
C ILE A 94 -7.94 -3.96 19.89
N LEU A 95 -7.25 -4.93 20.51
CA LEU A 95 -6.75 -6.12 19.83
C LEU A 95 -7.89 -6.96 19.23
N LEU A 96 -8.99 -7.16 19.98
CA LEU A 96 -10.17 -7.84 19.48
C LEU A 96 -10.81 -7.10 18.31
N VAL A 97 -11.01 -5.78 18.40
CA VAL A 97 -11.61 -4.98 17.33
C VAL A 97 -10.75 -5.00 16.06
N ILE A 98 -9.43 -4.83 16.18
CA ILE A 98 -8.51 -4.87 15.04
C ILE A 98 -8.53 -6.26 14.39
N SER A 99 -8.41 -7.32 15.19
CA SER A 99 -8.36 -8.68 14.66
C SER A 99 -9.67 -9.06 13.97
N LEU A 100 -10.80 -8.80 14.62
CA LEU A 100 -12.12 -9.09 14.07
C LEU A 100 -12.42 -8.27 12.81
N SER A 101 -12.15 -6.96 12.83
CA SER A 101 -12.37 -6.10 11.67
C SER A 101 -11.50 -6.51 10.49
N THR A 102 -10.24 -6.88 10.72
CA THR A 102 -9.32 -7.36 9.68
C THR A 102 -9.82 -8.67 9.06
N VAL A 103 -10.19 -9.65 9.89
CA VAL A 103 -10.73 -10.94 9.40
C VAL A 103 -12.02 -10.74 8.61
N LEU A 104 -12.92 -9.87 9.10
CA LEU A 104 -14.16 -9.55 8.41
C LEU A 104 -13.89 -8.87 7.07
N VAL A 105 -13.07 -7.81 7.03
CA VAL A 105 -12.76 -7.08 5.78
C VAL A 105 -12.09 -8.00 4.75
N LEU A 106 -11.09 -8.79 5.16
CA LEU A 106 -10.43 -9.73 4.26
C LEU A 106 -11.38 -10.85 3.81
N GLY A 107 -12.18 -11.40 4.72
CA GLY A 107 -13.16 -12.44 4.41
C GLY A 107 -14.24 -11.96 3.45
N THR A 108 -14.83 -10.80 3.71
CA THR A 108 -15.82 -10.20 2.80
C THR A 108 -15.21 -9.88 1.44
N THR A 109 -14.01 -9.31 1.39
CA THR A 109 -13.33 -9.02 0.12
C THR A 109 -13.09 -10.31 -0.68
N ALA A 110 -12.59 -11.35 -0.03
CA ALA A 110 -12.36 -12.65 -0.66
C ALA A 110 -13.66 -13.28 -1.20
N LEU A 111 -14.74 -13.27 -0.41
CA LEU A 111 -16.04 -13.81 -0.82
C LEU A 111 -16.66 -13.04 -1.98
N VAL A 112 -16.57 -11.71 -1.98
CA VAL A 112 -17.08 -10.87 -3.07
C VAL A 112 -16.32 -11.14 -4.36
N VAL A 113 -14.98 -11.14 -4.31
CA VAL A 113 -14.14 -11.42 -5.48
C VAL A 113 -14.40 -12.83 -6.01
N ASP A 114 -14.49 -13.84 -5.13
CA ASP A 114 -14.77 -15.22 -5.53
C ASP A 114 -16.17 -15.38 -6.15
N ARG A 115 -17.19 -14.69 -5.61
CA ARG A 115 -18.54 -14.66 -6.20
C ARG A 115 -18.53 -14.03 -7.59
N VAL A 116 -17.89 -12.88 -7.76
CA VAL A 116 -17.78 -12.18 -9.05
C VAL A 116 -17.06 -13.06 -10.07
N TYR A 117 -15.94 -13.67 -9.69
CA TYR A 117 -15.18 -14.56 -10.56
C TYR A 117 -15.99 -15.78 -11.02
N ARG A 118 -16.74 -16.42 -10.10
CA ARG A 118 -17.62 -17.54 -10.46
C ARG A 118 -18.77 -17.11 -11.37
N LEU A 119 -19.28 -15.88 -11.23
CA LEU A 119 -20.34 -15.34 -12.09
C LEU A 119 -19.80 -15.10 -13.51
N GLU A 120 -18.64 -14.47 -13.65
CA GLU A 120 -17.98 -14.27 -14.95
C GLU A 120 -17.74 -15.60 -15.67
N LEU A 121 -17.28 -16.63 -14.96
CA LEU A 121 -17.08 -17.97 -15.53
C LEU A 121 -18.39 -18.61 -16.00
N LYS A 122 -19.49 -18.43 -15.25
CA LYS A 122 -20.82 -18.92 -15.65
C LYS A 122 -21.35 -18.18 -16.88
N LEU A 123 -21.13 -16.87 -16.95
CA LEU A 123 -21.55 -16.03 -18.09
C LEU A 123 -20.75 -16.36 -19.35
N ALA A 124 -19.42 -16.49 -19.25
CA ALA A 124 -18.54 -16.85 -20.36
C ALA A 124 -18.86 -18.24 -20.95
N ARG A 125 -19.26 -19.20 -20.11
CA ARG A 125 -19.71 -20.54 -20.55
C ARG A 125 -21.05 -20.51 -21.28
N ARG A 126 -21.95 -19.59 -20.95
CA ARG A 126 -23.23 -19.42 -21.64
C ARG A 126 -23.08 -18.76 -23.00
N ALA A 127 -22.19 -17.78 -23.12
CA ALA A 127 -21.90 -17.10 -24.39
C ALA A 127 -21.36 -18.07 -25.46
N ARG A 128 -20.46 -19.00 -25.10
CA ARG A 128 -19.93 -20.03 -26.02
C ARG A 128 -20.90 -21.14 -26.42
N ARG A 129 -22.10 -21.19 -25.84
CA ARG A 129 -23.11 -22.23 -26.15
C ARG A 129 -24.11 -21.78 -27.22
N HIS A 130 -24.02 -20.52 -27.65
CA HIS A 130 -24.89 -19.89 -28.65
C HIS A 130 -24.17 -19.59 -29.98
N ASP A 131 -22.89 -19.98 -30.11
CA ASP A 131 -22.14 -20.11 -31.37
C ASP A 131 -22.04 -21.60 -31.74
#